data_AF-I4AAM2-F1
#
_entry.id   AF-I4AAM2-F1
#
_cell.length_a   1.000
_cell.length_b   1.000
_cell.length_c   1.000
_cell.angle_alpha   90.00
_cell.angle_beta   90.00
_cell.angle_gamma   90.00
#
_symmetry.space_group_name_H-M   'P 1'
#
loop_
_entity.id
_entity.type
_entity.pdbx_description
1 polymer ?
#
loop_
_entity_poly.entity_id
_entity_poly.type
_entity_poly.pdbx_seq_one_letter_code
_entity_poly.pdbx_strand_id
1 'polypeptide(L)'
;MQGLDLYLTKGKAITCNSKSFNQLKLNLCEYELHFNERRCENFDMVGTYRPYHFNSEDFGLYLYAEMFGMYLLSILRQTSMTLREAHTLALDSVLTHVSFHYLIERYCILLDDVGKDSDGLYPAYKKKIYSQTWGTQECLEETLANAFVLTVHPHWTVRQKDYIQSLYARQREGYIQAHNLNTKHYRELYSILEEQLKALGRENRKEASAGMPSKNTPSLYEFIHKNLPFRFIGLPVYLVNDCSKLEEFIHIVELLFPQI
;
A
#
# COMPACT_ATOMS: atom_id res chain seq x y z
N MET A 1 24.93 -10.17 -11.08
CA MET A 1 25.29 -9.23 -10.00
C MET A 1 24.74 -7.86 -10.36
N GLN A 2 23.62 -7.43 -9.78
CA GLN A 2 23.11 -6.05 -9.82
C GLN A 2 21.77 -6.02 -9.06
N GLY A 3 21.74 -5.35 -7.89
CA GLY A 3 20.51 -5.17 -7.11
C GLY A 3 20.65 -5.03 -5.60
N LEU A 4 21.85 -5.18 -5.03
CA LEU A 4 22.04 -5.22 -3.57
C LEU A 4 22.53 -3.90 -2.93
N ASP A 5 22.78 -2.85 -3.71
CA ASP A 5 23.50 -1.66 -3.22
C ASP A 5 22.68 -0.36 -3.12
N LEU A 6 21.35 -0.39 -3.25
CA LEU A 6 20.51 0.82 -3.08
C LEU A 6 20.28 1.23 -1.61
N TYR A 7 20.79 0.45 -0.65
CA TYR A 7 20.69 0.74 0.78
C TYR A 7 22.06 0.64 1.48
N LEU A 8 23.15 1.04 0.81
CA LEU A 8 24.45 1.14 1.45
C LEU A 8 24.47 2.32 2.42
N THR A 9 24.55 1.97 3.70
CA THR A 9 24.68 2.83 4.87
C THR A 9 25.93 3.73 4.83
N LYS A 10 25.73 5.02 5.12
CA LYS A 10 26.71 5.86 5.84
C LYS A 10 26.07 6.54 7.06
N GLY A 11 25.29 5.79 7.84
CA GLY A 11 24.75 6.23 9.13
C GLY A 11 25.34 5.40 10.25
N LYS A 12 25.66 6.02 11.40
CA LYS A 12 25.99 5.30 12.63
C LYS A 12 24.85 4.31 12.93
N ALA A 13 25.20 3.08 13.32
CA ALA A 13 24.22 2.15 13.86
C ALA A 13 23.48 2.84 15.02
N ILE A 14 22.18 3.12 14.84
CA ILE A 14 21.36 3.61 15.94
C ILE A 14 21.19 2.43 16.87
N THR A 15 21.86 2.51 18.01
CA THR A 15 21.73 1.52 19.06
C THR A 15 20.25 1.44 19.47
N CYS A 16 19.70 0.24 19.50
CA CYS A 16 18.33 -0.06 19.94
C CYS A 16 18.02 0.31 21.41
N ASN A 17 19.00 0.93 22.10
CA ASN A 17 18.96 1.47 23.45
C ASN A 17 19.15 3.01 23.48
N SER A 18 18.89 3.73 22.40
CA SER A 18 18.85 5.20 22.47
C SER A 18 17.68 5.64 23.37
N LYS A 19 17.91 6.66 24.21
CA LYS A 19 16.86 7.23 25.07
C LYS A 19 15.64 7.67 24.25
N SER A 20 15.86 8.21 23.06
CA SER A 20 14.82 8.64 22.13
C SER A 20 14.04 7.47 21.53
N PHE A 21 14.70 6.36 21.16
CA PHE A 21 14.02 5.14 20.69
C PHE A 21 13.23 4.45 21.81
N ASN A 22 13.74 4.49 23.04
CA ASN A 22 13.00 4.01 24.20
C ASN A 22 11.81 4.92 24.55
N GLN A 23 11.94 6.24 24.40
CA GLN A 23 10.81 7.16 24.53
C GLN A 23 9.76 6.94 23.44
N LEU A 24 10.19 6.70 22.20
CA LEU A 24 9.31 6.30 21.10
C LEU A 24 8.57 5.00 21.46
N LYS A 25 9.26 3.94 21.92
CA LYS A 25 8.60 2.71 22.40
C LYS A 25 7.57 2.96 23.50
N LEU A 26 7.86 3.86 24.45
CA LEU A 26 6.98 4.18 25.57
C LEU A 26 5.75 4.98 25.10
N ASN A 27 5.92 5.93 24.19
CA ASN A 27 4.81 6.67 23.57
C ASN A 27 3.95 5.73 22.68
N LEU A 28 4.59 4.75 22.04
CA LEU A 28 3.96 3.77 21.17
C LEU A 28 3.47 2.51 21.91
N CYS A 29 3.27 2.55 23.23
CA CYS A 29 2.67 1.42 23.99
C CYS A 29 1.28 1.03 23.47
N GLU A 30 0.63 1.93 22.74
CA GLU A 30 -0.68 1.74 22.15
C GLU A 30 -0.65 1.09 20.76
N TYR A 31 0.52 0.75 20.19
CA TYR A 31 0.62 0.25 18.81
C TYR A 31 -0.25 -1.00 18.52
N GLU A 32 -0.48 -1.86 19.51
CA GLU A 32 -1.38 -3.03 19.36
C GLU A 32 -2.84 -2.60 19.15
N LEU A 33 -3.24 -1.41 19.60
CA LEU A 33 -4.56 -0.81 19.31
C LEU A 33 -4.70 -0.38 17.83
N HIS A 34 -3.58 -0.18 17.13
CA HIS A 34 -3.55 0.21 15.72
C HIS A 34 -3.49 -0.97 14.75
N PHE A 35 -3.04 -2.15 15.19
CA PHE A 35 -2.88 -3.34 14.33
C PHE A 35 -3.54 -4.60 14.95
N ASN A 36 -4.79 -4.47 15.41
CA ASN A 36 -5.55 -5.59 16.00
C ASN A 36 -6.65 -6.13 15.07
N GLU A 37 -7.22 -7.25 15.50
CA GLU A 37 -8.31 -8.02 14.86
C GLU A 37 -9.56 -7.22 14.48
N ARG A 38 -9.78 -6.05 15.06
CA ARG A 38 -10.98 -5.23 14.80
C ARG A 38 -10.80 -4.25 13.64
N ARG A 39 -9.58 -4.08 13.14
CA ARG A 39 -9.26 -3.11 12.08
C ARG A 39 -9.09 -3.78 10.72
N CYS A 40 -9.35 -3.00 9.68
CA CYS A 40 -9.32 -3.46 8.29
C CYS A 40 -8.30 -2.66 7.44
N GLU A 41 -7.85 -1.51 7.94
CA GLU A 41 -7.08 -0.46 7.27
C GLU A 41 -5.57 -0.45 7.60
N ASN A 42 -4.98 -1.61 7.94
CA ASN A 42 -3.64 -1.68 8.56
C ASN A 42 -2.54 -0.93 7.78
N PHE A 43 -2.40 -1.15 6.47
CA PHE A 43 -1.36 -0.47 5.69
C PHE A 43 -1.75 0.95 5.27
N ASP A 44 -3.04 1.20 5.01
CA ASP A 44 -3.58 2.54 4.76
C ASP A 44 -3.36 3.50 5.93
N MET A 45 -3.33 2.98 7.16
CA MET A 45 -2.98 3.75 8.36
C MET A 45 -1.51 4.17 8.40
N VAL A 46 -0.62 3.41 7.76
CA VAL A 46 0.82 3.68 7.75
C VAL A 46 1.21 4.55 6.58
N GLY A 47 0.55 4.36 5.44
CA GLY A 47 0.72 5.22 4.30
C GLY A 47 -0.47 5.23 3.40
N THR A 48 -0.64 6.35 2.69
CA THR A 48 -1.66 6.51 1.67
C THR A 48 -1.02 7.04 0.40
N TYR A 49 -1.74 6.96 -0.71
CA TYR A 49 -1.40 7.75 -1.88
C TYR A 49 -2.50 8.77 -2.11
N ARG A 50 -2.12 9.93 -2.62
CA ARG A 50 -3.12 10.92 -3.02
C ARG A 50 -3.54 10.63 -4.48
N PRO A 51 -4.83 10.33 -4.74
CA PRO A 51 -5.32 10.09 -6.10
C PRO A 51 -5.33 11.36 -6.97
N TYR A 52 -5.49 11.15 -8.28
CA TYR A 52 -4.79 11.79 -9.39
C TYR A 52 -5.47 13.00 -10.04
N HIS A 53 -6.45 13.68 -9.41
CA HIS A 53 -7.17 14.70 -10.20
C HIS A 53 -6.36 15.95 -10.53
N PHE A 54 -5.16 16.16 -9.96
CA PHE A 54 -4.11 17.02 -10.53
C PHE A 54 -2.74 16.50 -10.06
N ASN A 55 -1.77 16.35 -10.97
CA ASN A 55 -0.34 16.31 -10.61
C ASN A 55 0.06 17.70 -10.07
N SER A 56 -0.44 18.06 -8.88
CA SER A 56 0.06 19.19 -8.12
C SER A 56 1.42 18.82 -7.51
N GLU A 57 2.07 19.78 -6.84
CA GLU A 57 3.36 19.57 -6.16
C GLU A 57 3.29 18.49 -5.06
N ASP A 58 2.08 18.08 -4.67
CA ASP A 58 1.74 17.12 -3.61
C ASP A 58 1.24 15.76 -4.15
N PHE A 59 1.72 15.31 -5.31
CA PHE A 59 1.39 13.97 -5.82
C PHE A 59 2.45 12.96 -5.41
N GLY A 60 2.08 11.93 -4.65
CA GLY A 60 2.98 10.85 -4.29
C GLY A 60 2.42 9.88 -3.24
N LEU A 61 3.34 9.09 -2.69
CA LEU A 61 3.10 8.20 -1.56
C LEU A 61 3.40 8.96 -0.27
N TYR A 62 2.50 8.90 0.69
CA TYR A 62 2.59 9.61 1.95
C TYR A 62 2.73 8.59 3.07
N LEU A 63 3.90 8.56 3.71
CA LEU A 63 4.16 7.73 4.88
C LEU A 63 3.98 8.57 6.15
N TYR A 64 3.05 8.15 7.00
CA TYR A 64 2.78 8.76 8.30
C TYR A 64 3.88 8.31 9.29
N ALA A 65 4.68 9.25 9.80
CA ALA A 65 5.94 8.95 10.46
C ALA A 65 5.74 8.19 11.80
N GLU A 66 4.79 8.62 12.62
CA GLU A 66 4.44 7.96 13.88
C GLU A 66 3.84 6.58 13.61
N MET A 67 2.89 6.48 12.67
CA MET A 67 2.28 5.20 12.28
C MET A 67 3.28 4.21 11.68
N PHE A 68 4.25 4.69 10.90
CA PHE A 68 5.36 3.89 10.41
C PHE A 68 6.25 3.41 11.55
N GLY A 69 6.53 4.27 12.53
CA GLY A 69 7.22 3.89 13.76
C GLY A 69 6.48 2.80 14.54
N MET A 70 5.16 2.91 14.69
CA MET A 70 4.32 1.88 15.32
C MET A 70 4.38 0.56 14.56
N TYR A 71 4.30 0.59 13.24
CA TYR A 71 4.36 -0.60 12.42
C TYR A 71 5.73 -1.29 12.48
N LEU A 72 6.82 -0.51 12.45
CA LEU A 72 8.17 -1.01 12.61
C LEU A 72 8.38 -1.67 13.98
N LEU A 73 7.88 -1.05 15.05
CA LEU A 73 7.93 -1.65 16.39
C LEU A 73 7.12 -2.94 16.47
N SER A 74 5.97 -3.04 15.79
CA SER A 74 5.19 -4.28 15.70
C SER A 74 6.02 -5.41 15.09
N ILE A 75 6.72 -5.14 13.98
CA ILE A 75 7.62 -6.12 13.35
C ILE A 75 8.70 -6.53 14.35
N LEU A 76 9.39 -5.59 14.98
CA LEU A 76 10.49 -5.87 15.91
C LEU A 76 10.06 -6.62 17.18
N ARG A 77 8.81 -6.43 17.64
CA ARG A 77 8.28 -7.13 18.82
C ARG A 77 7.84 -8.55 18.50
N GLN A 78 7.23 -8.76 17.33
CA GLN A 78 6.67 -10.05 16.94
C GLN A 78 7.69 -10.92 16.18
N THR A 79 8.82 -10.34 15.77
CA THR A 79 9.86 -11.03 15.03
C THR A 79 11.22 -10.82 15.69
N SER A 80 12.15 -11.75 15.49
CA SER A 80 13.56 -11.57 15.87
C SER A 80 14.38 -10.95 14.73
N MET A 81 13.78 -10.06 13.94
CA MET A 81 14.49 -9.33 12.88
C MET A 81 15.36 -8.22 13.47
N THR A 82 16.46 -7.91 12.77
CA THR A 82 17.22 -6.69 13.03
C THR A 82 16.41 -5.45 12.66
N LEU A 83 16.78 -4.29 13.20
CA LEU A 83 16.17 -3.00 12.85
C LEU A 83 16.15 -2.77 11.33
N ARG A 84 17.25 -3.11 10.64
CA ARG A 84 17.36 -2.94 9.19
C ARG A 84 16.38 -3.83 8.44
N GLU A 85 16.31 -5.11 8.78
CA GLU A 85 15.40 -6.06 8.13
C GLU A 85 13.94 -5.67 8.35
N ALA A 86 13.58 -5.28 9.59
CA ALA A 86 12.24 -4.86 9.92
C ALA A 86 11.86 -3.56 9.20
N HIS A 87 12.78 -2.61 9.09
CA HIS A 87 12.57 -1.36 8.36
C HIS A 87 12.40 -1.59 6.87
N THR A 88 13.23 -2.44 6.25
CA THR A 88 13.06 -2.84 4.85
C THR A 88 11.72 -3.53 4.63
N LEU A 89 11.35 -4.49 5.48
CA LEU A 89 10.04 -5.14 5.40
C LEU A 89 8.89 -4.12 5.52
N ALA A 90 8.98 -3.18 6.45
CA ALA A 90 7.96 -2.16 6.67
C ALA A 90 7.76 -1.27 5.44
N LEU A 91 8.86 -0.74 4.90
CA LEU A 91 8.84 0.09 3.69
C LEU A 91 8.31 -0.69 2.50
N ASP A 92 8.89 -1.86 2.23
CA ASP A 92 8.52 -2.66 1.07
C ASP A 92 7.03 -3.05 1.14
N SER A 93 6.52 -3.45 2.31
CA SER A 93 5.11 -3.85 2.44
C SER A 93 4.15 -2.67 2.24
N VAL A 94 4.38 -1.55 2.92
CA VAL A 94 3.47 -0.39 2.87
C VAL A 94 3.48 0.23 1.49
N LEU A 95 4.67 0.52 0.97
CA LEU A 95 4.77 1.20 -0.30
C LEU A 95 4.25 0.32 -1.45
N THR A 96 4.45 -1.02 -1.39
CA THR A 96 3.89 -1.95 -2.40
C THR A 96 2.37 -1.98 -2.35
N HIS A 97 1.79 -2.09 -1.16
CA HIS A 97 0.34 -2.08 -0.98
C HIS A 97 -0.26 -0.79 -1.54
N VAL A 98 0.25 0.36 -1.11
CA VAL A 98 -0.27 1.67 -1.55
C VAL A 98 -0.09 1.88 -3.06
N SER A 99 1.00 1.39 -3.63
CA SER A 99 1.26 1.45 -5.06
C SER A 99 0.28 0.64 -5.91
N PHE A 100 -0.30 -0.42 -5.35
CA PHE A 100 -1.32 -1.21 -6.04
C PHE A 100 -2.55 -0.35 -6.36
N HIS A 101 -3.04 0.44 -5.40
CA HIS A 101 -4.17 1.33 -5.61
C HIS A 101 -3.89 2.39 -6.68
N TYR A 102 -2.66 2.92 -6.71
CA TYR A 102 -2.23 3.79 -7.80
C TYR A 102 -2.30 3.10 -9.17
N LEU A 103 -1.88 1.83 -9.27
CA LEU A 103 -2.01 1.06 -10.52
C LEU A 103 -3.46 0.86 -10.94
N ILE A 104 -4.38 0.62 -10.00
CA ILE A 104 -5.82 0.55 -10.29
C ILE A 104 -6.31 1.86 -10.89
N GLU A 105 -5.96 2.99 -10.28
CA GLU A 105 -6.35 4.30 -10.80
C GLU A 105 -5.76 4.57 -12.20
N ARG A 106 -4.49 4.21 -12.43
CA ARG A 106 -3.87 4.31 -13.77
C ARG A 106 -4.56 3.43 -14.79
N TYR A 107 -5.02 2.25 -14.39
CA TYR A 107 -5.80 1.38 -15.26
C TYR A 107 -7.17 1.99 -15.58
N CYS A 108 -7.83 2.62 -14.61
CA CYS A 108 -9.08 3.35 -14.84
C CYS A 108 -8.91 4.51 -15.83
N ILE A 109 -7.80 5.26 -15.74
CA ILE A 109 -7.46 6.32 -16.72
C ILE A 109 -7.27 5.73 -18.11
N LEU A 110 -6.54 4.62 -18.23
CA LEU A 110 -6.36 3.91 -19.50
C LEU A 110 -7.68 3.41 -20.09
N LEU A 111 -8.58 2.92 -19.23
CA LEU A 111 -9.90 2.49 -19.67
C LEU A 111 -10.73 3.65 -20.17
N ASP A 112 -10.72 4.79 -19.48
CA ASP A 112 -11.73 5.83 -19.66
C ASP A 112 -11.35 7.08 -20.45
N ASP A 113 -10.08 7.31 -20.80
CA ASP A 113 -9.53 8.39 -21.68
C ASP A 113 -10.08 9.84 -21.55
N VAL A 114 -10.98 10.12 -20.60
CA VAL A 114 -11.63 11.42 -20.40
C VAL A 114 -11.12 12.02 -19.09
N GLY A 115 -9.86 12.47 -19.12
CA GLY A 115 -9.26 13.28 -18.05
C GLY A 115 -9.75 14.74 -18.05
N LYS A 116 -11.06 15.01 -18.23
CA LYS A 116 -11.57 16.38 -18.36
C LYS A 116 -12.64 16.80 -17.36
N ASP A 117 -13.37 15.89 -16.74
CA ASP A 117 -14.41 16.24 -15.77
C ASP A 117 -14.26 15.41 -14.48
N SER A 118 -14.83 15.92 -13.38
CA SER A 118 -14.80 15.36 -12.02
C SER A 118 -15.43 13.97 -11.86
N ASP A 119 -15.95 13.38 -12.94
CA ASP A 119 -16.68 12.11 -12.99
C ASP A 119 -15.84 10.95 -13.55
N GLY A 120 -14.51 11.01 -13.40
CA GLY A 120 -13.62 9.95 -13.87
C GLY A 120 -13.98 8.56 -13.32
N LEU A 121 -13.61 7.50 -14.05
CA LEU A 121 -13.95 6.11 -13.70
C LEU A 121 -13.49 5.71 -12.29
N TYR A 122 -12.28 6.10 -11.88
CA TYR A 122 -11.78 5.74 -10.54
C TYR A 122 -12.57 6.42 -9.41
N PRO A 123 -12.81 7.75 -9.41
CA PRO A 123 -13.73 8.38 -8.46
C PRO A 123 -15.12 7.74 -8.42
N ALA A 124 -15.70 7.41 -9.58
CA ALA A 124 -17.01 6.77 -9.66
C ALA A 124 -16.99 5.38 -9.00
N TYR A 125 -15.99 4.57 -9.32
CA TYR A 125 -15.76 3.27 -8.70
C TYR A 125 -15.51 3.39 -7.20
N LYS A 126 -14.67 4.35 -6.78
CA LYS A 126 -14.37 4.60 -5.37
C LYS A 126 -15.65 4.87 -4.58
N LYS A 127 -16.48 5.79 -5.10
CA LYS A 127 -17.73 6.22 -4.48
C LYS A 127 -18.81 5.12 -4.45
N LYS A 128 -19.00 4.43 -5.58
CA LYS A 128 -20.11 3.47 -5.78
C LYS A 128 -19.81 2.06 -5.27
N ILE A 129 -18.54 1.64 -5.27
CA ILE A 129 -18.14 0.27 -4.95
C ILE A 129 -17.16 0.25 -3.78
N TYR A 130 -15.93 0.74 -3.98
CA TYR A 130 -14.85 0.60 -2.98
C TYR A 130 -15.29 1.06 -1.59
N SER A 131 -15.78 2.29 -1.45
CA SER A 131 -16.20 2.86 -0.16
C SER A 131 -17.44 2.19 0.43
N GLN A 132 -18.25 1.49 -0.36
CA GLN A 132 -19.41 0.74 0.14
C GLN A 132 -19.00 -0.64 0.69
N THR A 133 -17.93 -1.20 0.15
CA THR A 133 -17.40 -2.52 0.52
C THR A 133 -16.21 -2.45 1.48
N TRP A 134 -15.72 -1.25 1.80
CA TRP A 134 -14.51 -1.08 2.59
C TRP A 134 -14.64 -1.74 3.97
N GLY A 135 -13.65 -2.58 4.30
CA GLY A 135 -13.62 -3.37 5.52
C GLY A 135 -14.33 -4.74 5.42
N THR A 136 -14.90 -5.08 4.27
CA THR A 136 -15.62 -6.35 4.04
C THR A 136 -14.94 -7.21 2.97
N GLN A 137 -15.38 -8.47 2.86
CA GLN A 137 -14.84 -9.45 1.89
C GLN A 137 -15.12 -9.09 0.44
N GLU A 138 -16.03 -8.14 0.23
CA GLU A 138 -16.43 -7.66 -1.08
C GLU A 138 -15.48 -6.57 -1.61
N CYS A 139 -14.58 -6.03 -0.76
CA CYS A 139 -13.55 -5.10 -1.19
C CYS A 139 -12.38 -5.86 -1.83
N LEU A 140 -12.55 -6.16 -3.12
CA LEU A 140 -11.59 -6.92 -3.92
C LEU A 140 -10.25 -6.20 -4.05
N GLU A 141 -10.28 -4.87 -4.13
CA GLU A 141 -9.07 -4.06 -4.31
C GLU A 141 -8.10 -4.18 -3.15
N GLU A 142 -8.57 -4.01 -1.92
CA GLU A 142 -7.75 -4.19 -0.71
C GLU A 142 -7.25 -5.64 -0.56
N THR A 143 -8.11 -6.61 -0.88
CA THR A 143 -7.74 -8.03 -0.86
C THR A 143 -6.60 -8.30 -1.85
N LEU A 144 -6.71 -7.75 -3.06
CA LEU A 144 -5.67 -7.86 -4.09
C LEU A 144 -4.42 -7.05 -3.73
N ALA A 145 -4.54 -5.87 -3.11
CA ALA A 145 -3.41 -5.07 -2.64
C ALA A 145 -2.57 -5.82 -1.61
N ASN A 146 -3.21 -6.49 -0.64
CA ASN A 146 -2.53 -7.32 0.34
C ASN A 146 -1.87 -8.56 -0.30
N ALA A 147 -2.56 -9.25 -1.21
CA ALA A 147 -1.98 -10.39 -1.92
C ALA A 147 -0.83 -9.99 -2.86
N PHE A 148 -0.90 -8.77 -3.43
CA PHE A 148 0.12 -8.22 -4.30
C PHE A 148 1.47 -8.05 -3.56
N VAL A 149 1.45 -7.64 -2.28
CA VAL A 149 2.65 -7.55 -1.44
C VAL A 149 3.45 -8.85 -1.44
N LEU A 150 2.81 -9.99 -1.18
CA LEU A 150 3.48 -11.28 -1.18
C LEU A 150 3.92 -11.73 -2.57
N THR A 151 3.16 -11.35 -3.60
CA THR A 151 3.41 -11.72 -5.00
C THR A 151 4.67 -11.04 -5.56
N VAL A 152 4.87 -9.76 -5.26
CA VAL A 152 6.01 -9.00 -5.81
C VAL A 152 7.30 -9.17 -5.01
N HIS A 153 7.22 -9.75 -3.81
CA HIS A 153 8.36 -10.03 -2.94
C HIS A 153 8.62 -11.54 -2.78
N PRO A 154 8.84 -12.31 -3.87
CA PRO A 154 9.04 -13.75 -3.77
C PRO A 154 10.32 -14.12 -3.01
N HIS A 155 11.28 -13.20 -2.98
CA HIS A 155 12.60 -13.33 -2.35
C HIS A 155 12.58 -13.13 -0.83
N TRP A 156 11.48 -12.67 -0.25
CA TRP A 156 11.35 -12.56 1.21
C TRP A 156 11.50 -13.92 1.89
N THR A 157 12.14 -13.90 3.05
CA THR A 157 12.30 -15.05 3.94
C THR A 157 10.95 -15.54 4.45
N VAL A 158 10.89 -16.80 4.89
CA VAL A 158 9.69 -17.39 5.53
C VAL A 158 9.21 -16.50 6.68
N ARG A 159 10.13 -16.05 7.55
CA ARG A 159 9.82 -15.17 8.68
C ARG A 159 9.14 -13.85 8.27
N GLN A 160 9.57 -13.23 7.17
CA GLN A 160 8.97 -12.01 6.64
C GLN A 160 7.55 -12.26 6.13
N LYS A 161 7.36 -13.35 5.36
CA LYS A 161 6.06 -13.74 4.85
C LYS A 161 5.09 -14.10 5.98
N ASP A 162 5.55 -14.85 6.99
CA ASP A 162 4.76 -15.24 8.16
C ASP A 162 4.25 -14.02 8.93
N TYR A 163 5.09 -12.99 9.13
CA TYR A 163 4.66 -11.77 9.81
C TYR A 163 3.54 -11.05 9.03
N ILE A 164 3.72 -10.87 7.72
CA ILE A 164 2.74 -10.19 6.85
C ILE A 164 1.43 -10.99 6.80
N GLN A 165 1.53 -12.31 6.63
CA GLN A 165 0.40 -13.21 6.64
C GLN A 165 -0.34 -13.22 7.99
N SER A 166 0.39 -13.15 9.11
CA SER A 166 -0.19 -13.00 10.45
C SER A 166 -0.87 -11.65 10.65
N LEU A 167 -0.33 -10.58 10.08
CA LEU A 167 -0.98 -9.27 10.07
C LEU A 167 -2.31 -9.32 9.32
N TYR A 168 -2.37 -9.94 8.15
CA TYR A 168 -3.62 -10.10 7.37
C TYR A 168 -4.64 -10.99 8.05
N ALA A 169 -4.19 -12.07 8.70
CA ALA A 169 -5.07 -12.96 9.47
C ALA A 169 -5.76 -12.25 10.65
N ARG A 170 -5.20 -11.13 11.11
CA ARG A 170 -5.76 -10.25 12.16
C ARG A 170 -6.53 -9.06 11.58
N GLN A 171 -7.00 -9.10 10.34
CA GLN A 171 -7.90 -8.07 9.81
C GLN A 171 -9.36 -8.51 9.93
N ARG A 172 -10.25 -7.54 10.19
CA ARG A 172 -11.69 -7.78 10.26
C ARG A 172 -12.21 -8.35 8.93
N GLU A 173 -13.17 -9.28 9.03
CA GLU A 173 -14.03 -9.82 7.95
C GLU A 173 -13.30 -10.09 6.61
N GLY A 174 -13.09 -9.00 5.86
CA GLY A 174 -12.72 -8.91 4.46
C GLY A 174 -11.38 -9.46 4.07
N TYR A 175 -10.38 -9.10 4.86
CA TYR A 175 -9.01 -9.09 4.37
C TYR A 175 -8.18 -10.30 4.80
N ILE A 176 -8.82 -11.26 5.48
CA ILE A 176 -8.28 -12.60 5.69
C ILE A 176 -8.12 -13.34 4.35
N GLN A 177 -8.94 -13.02 3.33
CA GLN A 177 -8.90 -13.72 2.06
C GLN A 177 -7.52 -13.66 1.39
N ALA A 178 -6.82 -12.52 1.50
CA ALA A 178 -5.47 -12.33 0.98
C ALA A 178 -4.46 -13.36 1.52
N HIS A 179 -4.64 -13.83 2.76
CA HIS A 179 -3.80 -14.87 3.38
C HIS A 179 -3.85 -16.21 2.63
N ASN A 180 -5.00 -16.53 2.02
CA ASN A 180 -5.31 -17.86 1.49
C ASN A 180 -5.38 -17.92 -0.06
N LEU A 181 -5.04 -16.83 -0.76
CA LEU A 181 -5.14 -16.83 -2.22
C LEU A 181 -4.06 -17.69 -2.85
N ASN A 182 -4.48 -18.67 -3.65
CA ASN A 182 -3.60 -19.33 -4.62
C ASN A 182 -3.60 -18.56 -5.94
N THR A 183 -2.72 -18.94 -6.88
CA THR A 183 -2.59 -18.26 -8.19
C THR A 183 -3.90 -18.23 -8.99
N LYS A 184 -4.75 -19.26 -8.86
CA LYS A 184 -6.04 -19.31 -9.56
C LYS A 184 -7.01 -18.30 -8.96
N HIS A 185 -7.21 -18.31 -7.64
CA HIS A 185 -8.07 -17.34 -6.95
C HIS A 185 -7.61 -15.91 -7.21
N TYR A 186 -6.30 -15.67 -7.20
CA TYR A 186 -5.73 -14.36 -7.48
C TYR A 186 -6.13 -13.85 -8.87
N ARG A 187 -5.98 -14.66 -9.92
CA ARG A 187 -6.40 -14.29 -11.29
C ARG A 187 -7.91 -14.08 -11.41
N GLU A 188 -8.71 -14.90 -10.74
CA GLU A 188 -10.18 -14.78 -10.74
C GLU A 188 -10.62 -13.44 -10.13
N LEU A 189 -10.05 -13.05 -8.99
CA LEU A 189 -10.36 -11.76 -8.35
C LEU A 189 -10.01 -10.56 -9.24
N TYR A 190 -8.87 -10.63 -9.96
CA TYR A 190 -8.52 -9.61 -10.95
C TYR A 190 -9.58 -9.47 -12.06
N SER A 191 -10.07 -10.59 -12.60
CA SER A 191 -11.09 -10.58 -13.63
C SER A 191 -12.41 -10.01 -13.11
N ILE A 192 -12.79 -10.31 -11.87
CA ILE A 192 -14.01 -9.75 -11.25
C ILE A 192 -13.88 -8.24 -11.07
N LEU A 193 -12.76 -7.76 -10.52
CA LEU A 193 -12.50 -6.33 -10.35
C LEU A 193 -12.48 -5.61 -11.71
N GLU A 194 -11.84 -6.18 -12.72
CA GLU A 194 -11.83 -5.63 -14.08
C GLU A 194 -13.24 -5.49 -14.67
N GLU A 195 -14.11 -6.47 -14.48
CA GLU A 195 -15.50 -6.38 -14.93
C GLU A 195 -16.32 -5.35 -14.14
N GLN A 196 -16.08 -5.17 -12.84
CA GLN A 196 -16.68 -4.08 -12.05
C GLN A 196 -16.32 -2.71 -12.64
N LEU A 197 -15.04 -2.49 -12.96
CA LEU A 197 -14.55 -1.24 -13.56
C LEU A 197 -15.15 -1.03 -14.95
N LYS A 198 -15.16 -2.05 -15.82
CA LYS A 198 -15.74 -1.95 -17.17
C LYS A 198 -17.26 -1.74 -17.14
N ALA A 199 -17.97 -2.35 -16.21
CA ALA A 199 -19.41 -2.14 -16.04
C ALA A 199 -19.72 -0.68 -15.73
N LEU A 200 -19.00 -0.07 -14.78
CA LEU A 200 -19.13 1.35 -14.45
C LEU A 200 -18.75 2.26 -15.62
N GLY A 201 -17.66 1.94 -16.34
CA GLY A 201 -17.28 2.69 -17.54
C GLY A 201 -18.36 2.65 -18.64
N ARG A 202 -19.04 1.50 -18.82
CA ARG A 202 -20.17 1.37 -19.76
C ARG A 202 -21.39 2.18 -19.35
N GLU A 203 -21.67 2.30 -18.05
CA GLU A 203 -22.75 3.16 -17.54
C GLU A 203 -22.46 4.63 -17.85
N ASN A 204 -21.25 5.11 -17.57
CA ASN A 204 -20.84 6.49 -17.81
C ASN A 204 -20.83 6.85 -19.31
N ARG A 205 -20.54 5.89 -20.20
CA ARG A 205 -20.52 6.09 -21.67
C ARG A 205 -21.87 6.09 -22.36
N LYS A 206 -22.97 5.80 -21.67
CA LYS A 206 -24.31 5.88 -22.31
C LYS A 206 -24.68 7.31 -22.73
N GLU A 207 -23.96 8.33 -22.26
CA GLU A 207 -24.15 9.74 -22.64
C GLU A 207 -23.07 10.30 -23.59
N ALA A 208 -21.89 9.67 -23.65
CA ALA A 208 -20.80 10.09 -24.54
C ALA A 208 -20.63 9.08 -25.68
N SER A 209 -20.92 9.52 -26.91
CA SER A 209 -20.74 8.82 -28.19
C SER A 209 -19.69 7.69 -28.14
N ALA A 210 -20.15 6.47 -28.47
CA ALA A 210 -19.42 5.21 -28.44
C ALA A 210 -18.04 5.27 -29.12
N GLY A 211 -17.00 5.63 -28.37
CA GLY A 211 -15.63 5.31 -28.70
C GLY A 211 -15.39 3.83 -28.42
N MET A 212 -15.18 3.04 -29.48
CA MET A 212 -14.92 1.60 -29.38
C MET A 212 -13.83 1.31 -28.34
N PRO A 213 -14.01 0.33 -27.43
CA PRO A 213 -12.88 -0.16 -26.64
C PRO A 213 -11.81 -0.63 -27.63
N SER A 214 -10.62 -0.05 -27.54
CA SER A 214 -9.52 -0.45 -28.42
C SER A 214 -9.27 -1.95 -28.22
N LYS A 215 -9.15 -2.72 -29.32
CA LYS A 215 -8.77 -4.14 -29.29
C LYS A 215 -7.40 -4.41 -28.62
N ASN A 216 -6.73 -3.36 -28.12
CA ASN A 216 -5.36 -3.38 -27.61
C ASN A 216 -5.24 -3.06 -26.11
N THR A 217 -6.35 -2.84 -25.38
CA THR A 217 -6.26 -2.59 -23.93
C THR A 217 -5.91 -3.89 -23.18
N PRO A 218 -4.79 -3.96 -22.43
CA PRO A 218 -4.43 -5.15 -21.67
C PRO A 218 -5.47 -5.44 -20.57
N SER A 219 -5.57 -6.71 -20.15
CA SER A 219 -6.33 -7.05 -18.94
C SER A 219 -5.75 -6.35 -17.71
N LEU A 220 -6.53 -6.18 -16.65
CA LEU A 220 -6.05 -5.55 -15.42
C LEU A 220 -4.88 -6.33 -14.83
N TYR A 221 -4.97 -7.66 -14.84
CA TYR A 221 -3.89 -8.55 -14.41
C TYR A 221 -2.61 -8.29 -15.20
N GLU A 222 -2.67 -8.28 -16.53
CA GLU A 222 -1.51 -8.01 -17.39
C GLU A 222 -0.95 -6.61 -17.19
N PHE A 223 -1.82 -5.60 -17.04
CA PHE A 223 -1.42 -4.23 -16.79
C PHE A 223 -0.59 -4.14 -15.51
N ILE A 224 -1.09 -4.68 -14.39
CA ILE A 224 -0.36 -4.67 -13.12
C ILE A 224 0.95 -5.45 -13.22
N HIS A 225 0.94 -6.66 -13.80
CA HIS A 225 2.12 -7.52 -13.82
C HIS A 225 3.20 -7.09 -14.83
N LYS A 226 2.84 -6.34 -15.88
CA LYS A 226 3.81 -5.70 -16.79
C LYS A 226 4.55 -4.53 -16.15
N ASN A 227 3.99 -3.95 -15.07
CA ASN A 227 4.65 -2.92 -14.28
C ASN A 227 5.49 -3.50 -13.13
N LEU A 228 5.88 -4.78 -13.21
CA LEU A 228 6.80 -5.45 -12.28
C LEU A 228 8.27 -5.44 -12.76
N PRO A 229 9.27 -5.34 -11.86
CA PRO A 229 9.12 -5.15 -10.43
C PRO A 229 8.51 -3.78 -10.17
N PHE A 230 7.49 -3.74 -9.30
CA PHE A 230 6.97 -2.47 -8.81
C PHE A 230 7.98 -1.92 -7.81
N ARG A 231 9.12 -1.49 -8.32
CA ARG A 231 9.94 -0.50 -7.64
C ARG A 231 9.14 0.80 -7.78
N PHE A 232 9.26 1.69 -6.81
CA PHE A 232 8.65 3.03 -6.74
C PHE A 232 9.12 3.96 -7.88
N ILE A 233 9.21 3.47 -9.12
CA ILE A 233 9.78 4.10 -10.29
C ILE A 233 8.78 5.16 -10.76
N GLY A 234 8.77 6.28 -10.07
CA GLY A 234 8.08 7.50 -10.49
C GLY A 234 7.18 8.15 -9.44
N LEU A 235 6.93 7.54 -8.28
CA LEU A 235 6.17 8.18 -7.21
C LEU A 235 7.14 8.76 -6.17
N PRO A 236 7.16 10.08 -5.93
CA PRO A 236 7.86 10.63 -4.79
C PRO A 236 7.22 10.10 -3.50
N VAL A 237 8.05 9.79 -2.51
CA VAL A 237 7.62 9.37 -1.18
C VAL A 237 7.83 10.53 -0.23
N TYR A 238 6.77 10.96 0.43
CA TYR A 238 6.74 12.04 1.40
C TYR A 238 6.56 11.48 2.80
N LEU A 239 7.25 12.09 3.77
CA LEU A 239 6.99 11.86 5.19
C LEU A 239 5.95 12.86 5.69
N VAL A 240 4.90 12.35 6.33
CA VAL A 240 3.84 13.16 6.94
C VAL A 240 4.11 13.28 8.43
N ASN A 241 4.03 14.51 8.92
CA ASN A 241 3.96 14.76 10.36
C ASN A 241 2.54 14.47 10.86
N ASP A 242 2.37 13.29 11.43
CA ASP A 242 1.19 12.81 12.15
C ASP A 242 1.32 12.89 13.68
N CYS A 243 2.46 13.40 14.18
CA CYS A 243 2.72 13.53 15.60
C CYS A 243 1.94 14.70 16.23
N SER A 244 1.67 14.60 17.53
CA SER A 244 1.06 15.68 18.31
C SER A 244 1.95 16.93 18.43
N LYS A 245 3.27 16.75 18.33
CA LYS A 245 4.29 17.81 18.45
C LYS A 245 5.35 17.69 17.35
N LEU A 246 5.82 18.83 16.87
CA LEU A 246 6.86 18.89 15.83
C LEU A 246 8.18 18.28 16.30
N GLU A 247 8.53 18.44 17.57
CA GLU A 247 9.76 17.87 18.12
C GLU A 247 9.73 16.34 18.05
N GLU A 248 8.59 15.72 18.39
CA GLU A 248 8.40 14.27 18.33
C GLU A 248 8.60 13.75 16.90
N PHE A 249 8.04 14.46 15.90
CA PHE A 249 8.25 14.17 14.50
C PHE A 249 9.73 14.24 14.08
N ILE A 250 10.43 15.32 14.42
CA ILE A 250 11.87 15.47 14.09
C ILE A 250 12.67 14.29 14.67
N HIS A 251 12.42 13.92 15.92
CA HIS A 251 13.12 12.80 16.56
C HIS A 251 12.80 11.45 15.89
N ILE A 252 11.55 11.21 15.50
CA ILE A 252 11.16 9.99 14.76
C ILE A 252 11.89 9.93 13.43
N VAL A 253 11.92 11.04 12.68
CA VAL A 253 12.60 11.10 11.39
C VAL A 253 14.10 10.80 11.54
N GLU A 254 14.78 11.45 12.49
CA GLU A 254 16.19 11.19 12.77
C GLU A 254 16.48 9.73 13.13
N LEU A 255 15.55 9.07 13.83
CA LEU A 255 15.71 7.68 14.28
C LEU A 255 15.42 6.65 13.19
N LEU A 256 14.34 6.86 12.44
CA LEU A 256 13.81 5.87 11.51
C LEU A 256 14.37 6.05 10.10
N PHE A 257 14.64 7.30 9.70
CA PHE A 257 15.12 7.66 8.38
C PHE A 257 16.49 8.37 8.45
N PRO A 258 17.54 7.77 9.05
CA PRO A 258 18.78 8.47 9.37
C PRO A 258 19.64 8.92 8.17
N GLN A 259 19.11 8.89 6.94
CA GLN A 259 19.79 9.33 5.71
C GLN A 259 18.83 9.87 4.63
N ILE A 260 17.83 10.67 5.02
CA ILE A 260 17.32 11.72 4.12
C ILE A 260 18.21 12.94 4.27
#